data_AF-A0A9D6NH68-F1
#
_entry.id   AF-A0A9D6NH68-F1
#
_cell.length_a   1.000
_cell.length_b   1.000
_cell.length_c   1.000
_cell.angle_alpha   90.00
_cell.angle_beta   90.00
_cell.angle_gamma   90.00
#
_symmetry.space_group_name_H-M   'P 1'
#
loop_
_entity.id
_entity.type
_entity.pdbx_description
1 polymer ?
#
loop_
_entity_poly.entity_id
_entity_poly.type
_entity_poly.pdbx_seq_one_letter_code
_entity_poly.pdbx_strand_id
1 'polypeptide(L)'
;MKSLTASEARKDWFRLLDEVAAGEVIEVRRRGQRIVIRREPSPGEGVQTPDYGPVYGSSPVDEADRWGWGWEASGLAQGRDRV
;
A
#
# COMPACT_ATOMS: atom_id res chain seq x y z
N MET A 1 -14.14 -0.96 -12.21
CA MET A 1 -13.24 -2.13 -12.07
C MET A 1 -13.86 -3.33 -12.76
N LYS A 2 -13.22 -3.87 -13.82
CA LYS A 2 -13.70 -5.04 -14.57
C LYS A 2 -12.90 -6.29 -14.21
N SER A 3 -13.55 -7.45 -14.09
CA SER A 3 -12.89 -8.74 -13.85
C SER A 3 -13.12 -9.66 -15.04
N LEU A 4 -12.05 -10.22 -15.60
CA LEU A 4 -12.09 -11.08 -16.77
C LEU A 4 -11.04 -12.20 -16.71
N THR A 5 -11.21 -13.22 -17.54
CA THR A 5 -10.23 -14.30 -17.71
C THR A 5 -9.11 -13.88 -18.67
N ALA A 6 -7.95 -14.53 -18.58
CA ALA A 6 -6.86 -14.30 -19.54
C ALA A 6 -7.27 -14.56 -21.00
N SER A 7 -8.21 -15.47 -21.24
CA SER A 7 -8.72 -15.78 -22.59
C SER A 7 -9.57 -14.66 -23.16
N GLU A 8 -10.39 -14.01 -22.33
CA GLU A 8 -11.16 -12.83 -22.70
C GLU A 8 -10.24 -11.62 -22.88
N ALA A 9 -9.26 -11.45 -21.99
CA ALA A 9 -8.27 -10.37 -22.08
C ALA A 9 -7.52 -10.41 -23.40
N ARG A 10 -7.16 -11.61 -23.86
CA ARG A 10 -6.43 -11.80 -25.12
C ARG A 10 -7.22 -11.37 -26.35
N LYS A 11 -8.55 -11.53 -26.36
CA LYS A 11 -9.38 -11.20 -27.53
C LYS A 11 -9.44 -9.70 -27.78
N ASP A 12 -9.57 -8.94 -26.69
CA ASP A 12 -9.79 -7.49 -26.73
C ASP A 12 -8.62 -6.71 -26.13
N TRP A 13 -7.39 -7.23 -26.25
CA TRP A 13 -6.25 -6.73 -25.47
C TRP A 13 -5.98 -5.23 -25.68
N PHE A 14 -5.99 -4.75 -26.92
CA PHE A 14 -5.76 -3.34 -27.21
C PHE A 14 -6.87 -2.43 -26.66
N ARG A 15 -8.13 -2.83 -26.81
CA ARG A 15 -9.27 -2.09 -26.23
C ARG A 15 -9.16 -1.98 -24.71
N LEU A 16 -8.75 -3.07 -24.05
CA LEU A 16 -8.55 -3.07 -22.59
C LEU A 16 -7.39 -2.16 -22.16
N LEU A 17 -6.33 -2.06 -22.97
CA LEU A 17 -5.25 -1.12 -22.71
C LEU A 17 -5.71 0.33 -22.87
N ASP A 18 -6.54 0.65 -23.86
CA ASP A 18 -7.11 1.98 -24.03
C ASP A 18 -8.01 2.36 -22.84
N GLU A 19 -8.83 1.41 -22.38
CA GLU A 19 -9.66 1.59 -21.17
C GLU A 19 -8.77 1.84 -19.93
N VAL A 20 -7.69 1.07 -19.77
CA VAL A 20 -6.73 1.28 -18.67
C VAL A 20 -6.02 2.63 -18.78
N ALA A 21 -5.64 3.06 -19.99
CA ALA A 21 -5.02 4.35 -20.23
C ALA A 21 -5.95 5.52 -19.86
N ALA A 22 -7.26 5.34 -20.07
CA ALA A 22 -8.29 6.27 -19.62
C ALA A 22 -8.53 6.28 -18.09
N GLY A 23 -7.85 5.40 -17.34
CA GLY A 23 -7.93 5.33 -15.88
C GLY A 23 -8.77 4.17 -15.33
N GLU A 24 -9.30 3.29 -16.19
CA GLU A 24 -10.00 2.09 -15.72
C GLU A 24 -9.01 1.10 -15.10
N VAL A 25 -9.48 0.34 -14.11
CA VAL A 25 -8.69 -0.74 -13.49
C VAL A 25 -9.30 -2.07 -13.89
N ILE A 26 -8.47 -2.94 -14.48
CA ILE A 26 -8.90 -4.28 -14.89
C ILE A 26 -8.21 -5.36 -14.07
N GLU A 27 -8.97 -6.39 -13.72
CA GLU A 27 -8.53 -7.61 -13.07
C GLU A 27 -8.56 -8.75 -14.08
N VAL A 28 -7.43 -9.40 -14.29
CA VAL A 28 -7.28 -10.58 -15.13
C VAL A 28 -7.02 -11.80 -14.24
N ARG A 29 -7.88 -12.80 -14.34
CA ARG A 29 -7.70 -14.10 -13.66
C ARG A 29 -7.02 -15.08 -14.59
N ARG A 30 -5.91 -15.66 -14.14
CA ARG A 30 -5.15 -16.66 -14.89
C ARG A 30 -4.64 -17.74 -13.95
N ARG A 31 -5.05 -18.99 -14.17
CA ARG A 31 -4.56 -20.16 -13.40
C ARG A 31 -4.70 -19.96 -11.88
N GLY A 32 -5.83 -19.40 -11.44
CA GLY A 32 -6.09 -19.10 -10.03
C GLY A 32 -5.39 -17.84 -9.49
N GLN A 33 -4.53 -17.19 -10.28
CA GLN A 33 -3.87 -15.94 -9.91
C GLN A 33 -4.69 -14.74 -10.37
N ARG A 34 -4.68 -13.72 -9.52
CA ARG A 34 -5.29 -12.42 -9.76
C ARG A 34 -4.22 -11.44 -10.22
N ILE A 35 -4.36 -10.90 -11.42
CA ILE A 35 -3.46 -9.89 -11.99
C ILE A 35 -4.26 -8.59 -12.10
N VAL A 36 -3.74 -7.49 -11.59
CA VAL A 36 -4.39 -6.17 -11.69
C VAL A 36 -3.57 -5.30 -12.62
N ILE A 37 -4.22 -4.71 -13.63
CA ILE A 37 -3.62 -3.77 -14.56
C ILE A 37 -4.31 -2.43 -14.34
N ARG A 38 -3.49 -1.41 -14.10
CA ARG A 38 -3.90 -0.02 -13.91
C ARG A 38 -2.87 0.87 -14.58
N ARG A 39 -3.28 2.06 -15.02
CA ARG A 39 -2.35 3.09 -15.46
C ARG A 39 -1.42 3.45 -14.30
N GLU A 40 -0.12 3.53 -14.58
CA GLU A 40 0.84 4.06 -13.64
C GLU A 40 0.54 5.55 -13.42
N PRO A 41 0.41 6.01 -12.16
CA PRO A 41 0.23 7.43 -11.90
C PRO A 41 1.49 8.17 -12.36
N SER A 42 1.33 9.10 -13.30
CA SER A 42 2.43 9.98 -13.69
C SER A 42 2.85 10.80 -12.47
N PRO A 43 4.16 10.94 -12.17
CA PRO A 43 4.63 11.82 -11.11
C PRO A 43 4.24 13.26 -11.46
N GLY A 44 3.15 13.74 -10.86
CA GLY A 44 2.52 15.03 -11.18
C GLY A 44 0.99 14.98 -11.14
N GLU A 45 0.39 13.80 -11.31
CA GLU A 45 -1.06 13.61 -11.22
C GLU A 45 -1.40 13.05 -9.82
N GLY A 46 -1.62 13.96 -8.86
CA GLY A 46 -2.28 13.61 -7.60
C GLY A 46 -1.41 13.13 -6.43
N VAL A 47 -0.08 13.07 -6.55
CA VAL A 47 0.78 12.98 -5.36
C VAL A 47 0.88 14.38 -4.76
N GLN A 48 -0.13 14.79 -3.99
CA GLN A 48 0.14 15.78 -2.96
C GLN A 48 1.11 15.09 -2.01
N THR A 49 2.40 15.42 -2.11
CA THR A 49 3.36 15.09 -1.05
C THR A 49 2.71 15.50 0.25
N PRO A 50 2.34 14.55 1.14
CA PRO A 50 1.65 14.92 2.35
C PRO A 50 2.55 15.89 3.11
N ASP A 51 2.03 17.06 3.42
CA ASP A 51 2.75 18.01 4.24
C ASP A 51 2.79 17.43 5.65
N TYR A 52 3.90 16.78 5.98
CA TYR A 52 4.18 16.28 7.32
C TYR A 52 4.74 17.39 8.23
N GLY A 53 4.95 18.61 7.74
CA GLY A 53 5.39 19.76 8.55
C GLY A 53 4.57 19.98 9.83
N PRO A 54 3.22 19.86 9.81
CA PRO A 54 2.40 19.95 11.01
C PRO A 54 2.58 18.78 11.98
N VAL A 55 2.94 17.59 11.50
CA VAL A 55 3.19 16.40 12.35
C VAL A 55 4.48 16.58 13.14
N TYR A 56 5.48 17.25 12.57
CA TYR A 56 6.74 17.58 13.23
C TYR A 56 6.69 18.89 14.04
N GLY A 57 5.54 19.57 14.11
CA GLY A 57 5.39 20.94 14.61
C GLY A 57 5.64 21.19 16.11
N SER A 58 6.27 20.27 16.84
CA SER A 58 6.64 20.52 18.25
C SER A 58 7.79 19.66 18.79
N SER A 59 8.40 18.79 17.97
CA SER A 59 9.56 18.03 18.40
C SER A 59 10.82 18.62 17.78
N PRO A 60 11.72 19.22 18.58
CA PRO A 60 13.01 19.66 18.06
C PRO A 60 13.79 18.41 17.63
N VAL A 61 13.88 18.22 16.31
CA VAL A 61 14.60 17.12 15.66
C VAL A 61 16.07 17.09 16.11
N ASP A 62 16.61 18.25 16.47
CA ASP A 62 17.95 18.42 17.05
C ASP A 62 18.13 17.78 18.44
N GLU A 63 17.04 17.30 19.07
CA GLU A 63 17.07 16.59 20.35
C GLU A 63 16.79 15.09 20.21
N ALA A 64 16.77 14.55 18.99
CA ALA A 64 16.49 13.13 18.73
C ALA A 64 17.43 12.20 19.52
N ASP A 65 18.68 12.61 19.75
CA ASP A 65 19.66 11.85 20.55
C ASP A 65 19.26 11.68 22.02
N ARG A 66 18.31 12.48 22.51
CA ARG A 66 17.78 12.40 23.88
C ARG A 66 16.55 11.51 23.98
N TRP A 67 16.04 10.98 22.87
CA TRP A 67 14.85 10.15 22.87
C TRP A 67 15.22 8.71 23.26
N GLY A 68 14.62 8.23 24.34
CA GLY A 68 14.69 6.84 24.77
C GLY A 68 13.31 6.20 24.72
N TRP A 69 13.24 4.95 24.28
CA TRP A 69 12.02 4.15 24.36
C TRP A 69 12.08 3.27 25.60
N GLY A 70 11.17 3.48 26.55
CA GLY A 70 10.94 2.59 27.68
C GLY A 70 9.72 1.72 27.41
N TRP A 71 9.87 0.40 27.54
CA TRP A 71 8.74 -0.53 27.48
C TRP A 71 8.39 -0.99 28.89
N GLU A 72 7.20 -0.65 29.37
CA GLU A 72 6.65 -1.29 30.57
C GLU A 72 5.93 -2.58 30.14
N ALA A 73 6.51 -3.73 30.50
CA ALA A 73 5.87 -5.03 30.34
C ALA A 73 4.79 -5.24 31.42
N SER A 74 3.74 -4.42 31.37
CA SER A 74 2.57 -4.59 32.23
C SER A 74 1.70 -5.72 31.67
N GLY A 75 2.10 -6.98 31.86
CA GLY A 75 1.25 -8.09 31.44
C GLY A 75 1.82 -9.52 31.34
N LEU A 76 3.07 -9.81 31.72
CA LEU A 76 3.49 -11.21 31.83
C LEU A 76 3.39 -11.67 33.29
N ALA A 77 2.21 -12.20 33.60
CA ALA A 77 1.87 -12.89 34.81
C ALA A 77 2.93 -13.92 35.22
N GLN A 78 3.33 -13.85 36.49
CA GLN A 78 3.88 -14.97 37.25
C GLN A 78 3.02 -16.22 37.02
N GLY A 79 3.61 -17.28 36.49
CA GLY A 79 2.89 -18.53 36.28
C GLY A 79 3.71 -19.60 35.59
N ARG A 80 4.58 -20.26 36.36
CA ARG A 80 4.93 -21.70 36.37
C ARG A 80 6.43 -21.91 36.58
N ASP A 81 6.80 -22.11 37.83
CA ASP A 81 7.87 -23.04 38.16
C ASP A 81 7.26 -24.43 38.26
N ARG A 82 7.70 -25.32 37.37
CA ARG A 82 7.52 -26.76 37.48
C ARG A 82 8.78 -27.38 36.90
N VAL A 83 9.65 -27.87 37.80
CA VAL A 83 10.30 -29.19 37.87
C VAL A 83 11.41 -29.10 38.92
#